data_AF-A0A832MCE6-F1
#
_entry.id   AF-A0A832MCE6-F1
#
_cell.length_a   1.000
_cell.length_b   1.000
_cell.length_c   1.000
_cell.angle_alpha   90.00
_cell.angle_beta   90.00
_cell.angle_gamma   90.00
#
_symmetry.space_group_name_H-M   'P 1'
#
loop_
_entity.id
_entity.type
_entity.pdbx_description
1 polymer ?
#
loop_
_entity_poly.entity_id
_entity_poly.type
_entity_poly.pdbx_seq_one_letter_code
_entity_poly.pdbx_strand_id
1 'polypeptide(L)'
;MKYRVYASEVFMSIAFRSVAVVTLALTAALPGFAQSKSKKDIPPPIEMTGDTRRTDVHKLANGDVIVQYNNPDRQDKPTDKPVPSRIRIYVPGNHKQVKAILFDLGYTYTSDNTQLQAVAREEGWAVIGCLLRYKYGTELLDMAFKDAAAKVNHPELVNAPIFLAGFSRNGSRAWDFAEEERNQTRTVGLILGGNPGIPSGMLSREGKQNEPRVTLAQKTPALTVVGSSDPFVDYDKGEARFWHNATYPKIRSVPDVTWGMMIGWGYGHGWEGSWTPFTVYMQDVLAMRLEGSAAADGTTKLKPVKFEDGWFAEYGWTKDWPEIAPVSKFTGDKTKAVWLPSENVAHVWRAYQVRQPKVTLTVANSMLTAEAPADATSVEFFDRAKSLGSASSTPFTVKTNLKGVQTIYAVATTAKGKTPSRPVTVVNGQPLDWREGSKAEKAAESPANVAIVSEAGRATARAVVAGQPAKPSEVAALKAELEPLTKSPHVEQREAAGKLIRMIDAPAPAPAP
;
A
#
# COMPACT_ATOMS: atom_id res chain seq x y z
N MET A 1 34.39 -65.41 5.34
CA MET A 1 34.42 -66.06 6.68
C MET A 1 35.14 -65.14 7.65
N LYS A 2 34.56 -64.93 8.85
CA LYS A 2 35.00 -63.99 9.90
C LYS A 2 36.44 -64.19 10.35
N TYR A 3 37.22 -63.11 10.50
CA TYR A 3 38.29 -62.97 11.51
C TYR A 3 38.39 -61.48 11.88
N ARG A 4 37.95 -61.08 13.08
CA ARG A 4 38.63 -61.00 14.39
C ARG A 4 39.55 -59.78 14.52
N VAL A 5 39.14 -58.89 15.42
CA VAL A 5 39.78 -57.68 15.92
C VAL A 5 40.78 -58.06 17.02
N TYR A 6 41.95 -57.39 17.05
CA TYR A 6 42.70 -57.11 18.27
C TYR A 6 43.34 -55.72 18.18
N ALA A 7 43.30 -55.02 19.30
CA ALA A 7 43.84 -53.68 19.54
C ALA A 7 45.34 -53.73 19.88
N SER A 8 46.06 -52.63 19.60
CA SER A 8 47.14 -52.14 20.47
C SER A 8 47.57 -50.71 20.09
N GLU A 9 48.05 -50.01 21.10
CA GLU A 9 48.34 -48.59 21.26
C GLU A 9 49.61 -48.05 20.54
N VAL A 10 49.81 -46.73 20.69
CA VAL A 10 51.08 -45.98 20.91
C VAL A 10 51.53 -44.97 19.82
N PHE A 11 51.46 -43.68 20.21
CA PHE A 11 52.30 -42.48 19.93
C PHE A 11 52.66 -42.07 18.48
N MET A 12 52.51 -40.78 18.12
CA MET A 12 53.48 -39.68 18.36
C MET A 12 53.19 -38.44 17.47
N SER A 13 53.20 -37.25 18.08
CA SER A 13 53.72 -35.94 17.61
C SER A 13 53.69 -35.59 16.10
N ILE A 14 52.93 -34.54 15.71
CA ILE A 14 53.33 -33.63 14.61
C ILE A 14 53.04 -32.16 14.98
N ALA A 15 54.01 -31.32 14.62
CA ALA A 15 54.27 -29.95 15.01
C ALA A 15 53.29 -28.87 14.51
N PHE A 16 53.15 -27.83 15.33
CA PHE A 16 52.56 -26.54 14.97
C PHE A 16 53.42 -25.79 13.94
N ARG A 17 52.82 -25.38 12.83
CA ARG A 17 53.29 -24.24 12.01
C ARG A 17 52.19 -23.19 11.95
N SER A 18 52.52 -22.03 12.50
CA SER A 18 51.72 -20.81 12.51
C SER A 18 51.56 -20.25 11.09
N VAL A 19 50.33 -20.05 10.64
CA VAL A 19 50.01 -19.19 9.49
C VAL A 19 49.29 -17.96 10.05
N ALA A 20 49.94 -16.80 9.89
CA ALA A 20 49.36 -15.52 10.22
C ALA A 20 48.24 -15.19 9.22
N VAL A 21 46.99 -15.21 9.69
CA VAL A 21 45.84 -14.68 8.95
C VAL A 21 45.75 -13.19 9.25
N VAL A 22 46.20 -12.37 8.30
CA VAL A 22 45.94 -10.93 8.27
C VAL A 22 44.45 -10.73 8.00
N THR A 23 43.70 -10.40 9.05
CA THR A 23 42.28 -10.04 8.92
C THR A 23 42.20 -8.54 8.70
N LEU A 24 42.07 -8.13 7.43
CA LEU A 24 41.72 -6.75 7.05
C LEU A 24 40.22 -6.55 7.31
N ALA A 25 39.88 -6.11 8.53
CA ALA A 25 38.54 -5.68 8.87
C ALA A 25 38.30 -4.25 8.33
N LEU A 26 37.77 -4.15 7.11
CA LEU A 26 37.11 -2.92 6.66
C LEU A 26 35.67 -2.90 7.18
N THR A 27 35.48 -2.35 8.38
CA THR A 27 34.16 -1.96 8.88
C THR A 27 33.77 -0.61 8.31
N ALA A 28 33.18 -0.60 7.11
CA ALA A 28 32.39 0.53 6.67
C ALA A 28 31.08 0.54 7.48
N ALA A 29 30.95 1.49 8.40
CA ALA A 29 29.73 1.71 9.15
C ALA A 29 28.62 2.18 8.19
N LEU A 30 27.63 1.34 7.94
CA LEU A 30 26.38 1.75 7.31
C LEU A 30 25.57 2.58 8.33
N PRO A 31 24.91 3.67 7.91
CA PRO A 31 24.19 4.56 8.83
C PRO A 31 23.03 3.80 9.49
N GLY A 32 23.10 3.67 10.81
CA GLY A 32 22.09 3.01 11.63
C GLY A 32 20.80 3.83 11.71
N PHE A 33 19.66 3.16 11.53
CA PHE A 33 18.38 3.68 12.00
C PHE A 33 18.38 3.62 13.53
N ALA A 34 18.47 4.79 14.17
CA ALA A 34 18.44 4.90 15.61
C ALA A 34 17.09 4.40 16.17
N GLN A 35 17.13 3.41 17.08
CA GLN A 35 16.03 3.10 17.96
C GLN A 35 15.70 4.33 18.83
N SER A 36 14.42 4.66 18.97
CA SER A 36 13.97 5.84 19.71
C SER A 36 14.38 5.76 21.19
N LYS A 37 14.94 6.85 21.72
CA LYS A 37 15.29 7.00 23.13
C LYS A 37 14.08 6.75 24.06
N SER A 38 14.36 6.15 25.21
CA SER A 38 13.42 5.78 26.28
C SER A 38 12.50 6.93 26.73
N LYS A 39 11.26 6.57 27.10
CA LYS A 39 10.12 7.42 27.51
C LYS A 39 10.35 8.47 28.63
N LYS A 40 11.54 8.63 29.21
CA LYS A 40 11.69 9.37 30.49
C LYS A 40 11.89 10.88 30.43
N ASP A 41 12.14 11.51 29.28
CA ASP A 41 12.41 12.96 29.21
C ASP A 41 11.63 13.68 28.09
N ILE A 42 10.30 13.56 28.08
CA ILE A 42 9.46 14.29 27.12
C ILE A 42 8.69 15.38 27.89
N PRO A 43 8.88 16.66 27.57
CA PRO A 43 8.08 17.73 28.14
C PRO A 43 6.59 17.50 27.86
N PRO A 44 5.68 17.94 28.76
CA PRO A 44 4.26 17.92 28.46
C PRO A 44 3.97 18.69 27.16
N PRO A 45 2.94 18.29 26.39
CA PRO A 45 2.53 19.01 25.18
C PRO A 45 2.31 20.49 25.51
N ILE A 46 2.84 21.39 24.69
CA ILE A 46 2.47 22.80 24.78
C ILE A 46 0.99 22.88 24.41
N GLU A 47 0.18 23.38 25.34
CA GLU A 47 -1.24 23.60 25.13
C GLU A 47 -1.41 24.69 24.06
N MET A 48 -1.90 24.32 22.88
CA MET A 48 -2.19 25.28 21.82
C MET A 48 -3.48 26.03 22.20
N THR A 49 -3.34 27.25 22.70
CA THR A 49 -4.48 28.11 23.02
C THR A 49 -5.15 28.60 21.73
N GLY A 50 -6.40 28.18 21.50
CA GLY A 50 -7.23 28.55 20.35
C GLY A 50 -7.47 27.37 19.41
N ASP A 51 -8.73 26.95 19.28
CA ASP A 51 -9.12 25.84 18.40
C ASP A 51 -9.05 26.28 16.92
N THR A 52 -7.86 26.19 16.34
CA THR A 52 -7.60 26.49 14.92
C THR A 52 -7.82 25.27 14.02
N ARG A 53 -8.40 24.18 14.56
CA ARG A 53 -8.76 22.99 13.78
C ARG A 53 -9.92 23.33 12.86
N ARG A 54 -9.81 22.90 11.61
CA ARG A 54 -10.83 23.14 10.59
C ARG A 54 -11.09 21.86 9.81
N THR A 55 -12.37 21.50 9.74
CA THR A 55 -12.82 20.36 8.94
C THR A 55 -13.67 20.87 7.78
N ASP A 56 -13.12 20.76 6.57
CA ASP A 56 -13.76 21.14 5.31
C ASP A 56 -14.46 19.95 4.68
N VAL A 57 -15.60 20.21 4.02
CA VAL A 57 -16.39 19.19 3.33
C VAL A 57 -16.54 19.58 1.87
N HIS A 58 -16.07 18.72 0.98
CA HIS A 58 -16.14 18.90 -0.47
C HIS A 58 -17.09 17.85 -1.06
N LYS A 59 -18.25 18.28 -1.55
CA LYS A 59 -19.17 17.41 -2.28
C LYS A 59 -18.70 17.25 -3.72
N LEU A 60 -18.62 16.01 -4.20
CA LEU A 60 -18.31 15.67 -5.58
C LEU A 60 -19.60 15.57 -6.40
N ALA A 61 -19.50 15.71 -7.72
CA ALA A 61 -20.66 15.74 -8.63
C ALA A 61 -21.50 14.46 -8.58
N ASN A 62 -20.90 13.34 -8.21
CA ASN A 62 -21.53 12.02 -8.13
C ASN A 62 -22.14 11.72 -6.73
N GLY A 63 -22.21 12.73 -5.85
CA GLY A 63 -22.73 12.62 -4.48
C GLY A 63 -21.71 12.14 -3.44
N ASP A 64 -20.50 11.76 -3.84
CA ASP A 64 -19.42 11.43 -2.90
C ASP A 64 -18.93 12.67 -2.16
N VAL A 65 -18.19 12.45 -1.08
CA VAL A 65 -17.67 13.53 -0.26
C VAL A 65 -16.20 13.31 0.06
N ILE A 66 -15.42 14.40 0.03
CA ILE A 66 -14.09 14.45 0.64
C ILE A 66 -14.15 15.36 1.86
N VAL A 67 -13.83 14.82 3.02
CA VAL A 67 -13.64 15.57 4.26
C VAL A 67 -12.16 15.80 4.47
N GLN A 68 -11.75 17.05 4.66
CA GLN A 68 -10.38 17.41 5.00
C GLN A 68 -10.34 17.94 6.42
N TYR A 69 -9.69 17.20 7.30
CA TYR A 69 -9.39 17.62 8.66
C TYR A 69 -7.98 18.23 8.69
N ASN A 70 -7.93 19.53 9.01
CA ASN A 70 -6.69 20.27 9.17
C ASN A 70 -6.38 20.42 10.66
N ASN A 71 -5.26 19.83 11.08
CA ASN A 71 -4.74 20.04 12.42
C ASN A 71 -3.64 21.11 12.37
N PRO A 72 -3.69 22.14 13.24
CA PRO A 72 -2.57 23.04 13.41
C PRO A 72 -1.29 22.28 13.75
N ASP A 73 -0.18 22.76 13.18
CA ASP A 73 1.11 22.08 13.24
C ASP A 73 1.53 21.94 14.70
N ARG A 74 1.62 20.69 15.19
CA ARG A 74 2.15 20.43 16.52
C ARG A 74 3.67 20.49 16.49
N GLN A 75 4.23 21.37 17.31
CA GLN A 75 5.65 21.36 17.66
C GLN A 75 5.82 20.53 18.94
N ASP A 76 6.44 19.35 18.84
CA ASP A 76 6.72 18.54 20.04
C ASP A 76 7.82 19.17 20.91
N LYS A 77 8.67 20.02 20.31
CA LYS A 77 9.62 20.90 20.99
C LYS A 77 9.65 22.27 20.30
N PRO A 78 9.99 23.37 21.02
CA PRO A 78 10.13 24.70 20.42
C PRO A 78 11.16 24.78 19.28
N THR A 79 12.10 23.83 19.22
CA THR A 79 13.14 23.73 18.20
C THR A 79 12.74 22.88 17.00
N ASP A 80 11.69 22.09 17.10
CA ASP A 80 11.28 21.17 16.02
C ASP A 80 10.59 21.97 14.93
N LYS A 81 10.84 21.66 13.65
CA LYS A 81 10.03 22.29 12.60
C LYS A 81 8.58 21.80 12.77
N PRO A 82 7.57 22.69 12.84
CA PRO A 82 6.19 22.27 12.88
C PRO A 82 5.90 21.34 11.68
N VAL A 83 5.27 20.20 11.93
CA VAL A 83 4.91 19.27 10.86
C VAL A 83 3.39 19.33 10.68
N PRO A 84 2.89 19.87 9.57
CA PRO A 84 1.47 19.94 9.30
C PRO A 84 0.87 18.53 9.20
N SER A 85 -0.31 18.40 9.79
CA SER A 85 -1.11 17.18 9.77
C SER A 85 -2.37 17.42 8.98
N ARG A 86 -2.51 16.68 7.89
CA ARG A 86 -3.77 16.56 7.18
C ARG A 86 -4.24 15.14 7.19
N ILE A 87 -5.53 15.00 7.44
CA ILE A 87 -6.26 13.77 7.25
C ILE A 87 -7.33 14.10 6.22
N ARG A 88 -7.32 13.38 5.10
CA ARG A 88 -8.34 13.48 4.06
C ARG A 88 -9.10 12.17 4.01
N ILE A 89 -10.42 12.27 3.95
CA ILE A 89 -11.34 11.13 4.05
C ILE A 89 -12.31 11.23 2.88
N TYR A 90 -12.18 10.32 1.93
CA TYR A 90 -13.19 10.09 0.91
C TYR A 90 -14.27 9.15 1.45
N VAL A 91 -15.53 9.54 1.29
CA VAL A 91 -16.72 8.77 1.68
C VAL A 91 -17.63 8.62 0.47
N PRO A 92 -17.98 7.38 0.08
CA PRO A 92 -18.82 7.13 -1.08
C PRO A 92 -20.29 7.47 -0.77
N GLY A 93 -20.92 8.28 -1.61
CA GLY A 93 -22.28 8.79 -1.39
C GLY A 93 -23.40 7.85 -1.82
N ASN A 94 -23.08 6.72 -2.45
CA ASN A 94 -24.06 5.71 -2.89
C ASN A 94 -24.30 4.59 -1.84
N HIS A 95 -23.62 4.64 -0.70
CA HIS A 95 -23.82 3.67 0.39
C HIS A 95 -24.42 4.35 1.61
N LYS A 96 -25.41 3.71 2.22
CA LYS A 96 -25.99 4.18 3.48
C LYS A 96 -25.02 4.04 4.66
N GLN A 97 -24.11 3.07 4.57
CA GLN A 97 -23.09 2.78 5.56
C GLN A 97 -21.80 2.36 4.88
N VAL A 98 -20.68 2.83 5.39
CA VAL A 98 -19.34 2.38 5.01
C VAL A 98 -19.06 1.01 5.61
N LYS A 99 -18.64 0.05 4.78
CA LYS A 99 -18.34 -1.33 5.19
C LYS A 99 -16.94 -1.49 5.77
N ALA A 100 -15.99 -0.72 5.27
CA ALA A 100 -14.59 -0.75 5.68
C ALA A 100 -13.89 0.56 5.30
N ILE A 101 -12.73 0.79 5.90
CA ILE A 101 -11.86 1.93 5.62
C ILE A 101 -10.54 1.39 5.08
N LEU A 102 -10.08 1.93 3.97
CA LEU A 102 -8.68 1.87 3.57
C LEU A 102 -7.96 3.08 4.13
N PHE A 103 -7.02 2.87 5.05
CA PHE A 103 -6.28 3.94 5.70
C PHE A 103 -4.81 3.95 5.31
N ASP A 104 -4.44 4.81 4.37
CA ASP A 104 -3.06 5.06 3.96
C ASP A 104 -2.36 6.06 4.90
N LEU A 105 -1.40 5.52 5.65
CA LEU A 105 -0.53 6.25 6.58
C LEU A 105 0.67 6.89 5.88
N GLY A 106 0.84 6.60 4.59
CA GLY A 106 1.96 7.01 3.76
C GLY A 106 1.74 8.31 3.02
N TYR A 107 0.50 8.66 2.69
CA TYR A 107 0.22 9.76 1.79
C TYR A 107 -1.17 10.37 2.00
N THR A 108 -1.21 11.68 2.23
CA THR A 108 -2.45 12.42 2.54
C THR A 108 -3.47 12.38 1.39
N TYR A 109 -3.01 12.41 0.14
CA TYR A 109 -3.88 12.58 -1.03
C TYR A 109 -4.33 11.27 -1.66
N THR A 110 -4.03 10.12 -1.06
CA THR A 110 -4.54 8.81 -1.53
C THR A 110 -6.07 8.78 -1.59
N SER A 111 -6.76 9.57 -0.75
CA SER A 111 -8.22 9.79 -0.81
C SER A 111 -8.70 10.40 -2.12
N ASP A 112 -7.83 11.07 -2.88
CA ASP A 112 -8.13 11.76 -4.13
C ASP A 112 -7.80 10.90 -5.36
N ASN A 113 -7.34 9.67 -5.15
CA ASN A 113 -7.10 8.71 -6.22
C ASN A 113 -8.42 8.27 -6.86
N THR A 114 -8.74 8.79 -8.04
CA THR A 114 -10.03 8.57 -8.70
C THR A 114 -10.31 7.10 -9.03
N GLN A 115 -9.27 6.30 -9.29
CA GLN A 115 -9.43 4.86 -9.55
C GLN A 115 -9.73 4.10 -8.26
N LEU A 116 -9.05 4.47 -7.17
CA LEU A 116 -9.31 3.90 -5.85
C LEU A 116 -10.69 4.33 -5.32
N GLN A 117 -11.11 5.57 -5.58
CA GLN A 117 -12.47 6.05 -5.32
C GLN A 117 -13.51 5.24 -6.10
N ALA A 118 -13.24 4.89 -7.37
CA ALA A 118 -14.14 4.04 -8.15
C ALA A 118 -14.32 2.65 -7.53
N VAL A 119 -13.23 2.02 -7.07
CA VAL A 119 -13.27 0.76 -6.30
C VAL A 119 -14.05 0.95 -5.00
N ALA A 120 -13.68 1.96 -4.22
CA ALA A 120 -14.27 2.23 -2.91
C ALA A 120 -15.78 2.53 -3.01
N ARG A 121 -16.21 3.23 -4.06
CA ARG A 121 -17.63 3.50 -4.35
C ARG A 121 -18.41 2.24 -4.66
N GLU A 122 -17.83 1.28 -5.37
CA GLU A 122 -18.52 0.02 -5.67
C GLU A 122 -18.53 -0.90 -4.45
N GLU A 123 -17.42 -0.98 -3.73
CA GLU A 123 -17.28 -1.86 -2.57
C GLU A 123 -17.96 -1.32 -1.30
N GLY A 124 -18.19 -0.01 -1.23
CA GLY A 124 -18.67 0.68 -0.02
C GLY A 124 -17.57 0.91 1.01
N TRP A 125 -16.38 1.28 0.54
CA TRP A 125 -15.24 1.62 1.39
C TRP A 125 -15.07 3.13 1.50
N ALA A 126 -14.62 3.60 2.65
CA ALA A 126 -14.02 4.93 2.76
C ALA A 126 -12.50 4.82 2.50
N VAL A 127 -11.90 5.90 2.00
CA VAL A 127 -10.45 5.98 1.78
C VAL A 127 -9.89 7.14 2.56
N ILE A 128 -8.88 6.88 3.36
CA ILE A 128 -8.24 7.87 4.22
C ILE A 128 -6.79 7.98 3.83
N GLY A 129 -6.37 9.21 3.52
CA GLY A 129 -4.97 9.55 3.38
C GLY A 129 -4.52 10.40 4.56
N CYS A 130 -3.42 10.01 5.17
CA CYS A 130 -2.69 10.80 6.14
C CYS A 130 -1.20 10.53 6.00
N LEU A 131 -0.37 11.57 6.07
CA LEU A 131 1.06 11.37 6.28
C LEU A 131 1.36 11.28 7.78
N LEU A 132 1.29 10.07 8.35
CA LEU A 132 1.43 9.89 9.79
C LEU A 132 2.90 10.02 10.23
N ARG A 133 3.28 11.17 10.78
CA ARG A 133 4.65 11.42 11.31
C ARG A 133 4.74 11.43 12.85
N TYR A 134 3.68 11.02 13.57
CA TYR A 134 3.48 11.45 14.96
C TYR A 134 3.65 10.37 16.03
N LYS A 135 3.97 10.84 17.24
CA LYS A 135 3.93 10.10 18.50
C LYS A 135 2.53 10.03 19.13
N TYR A 136 1.56 10.79 18.59
CA TYR A 136 0.16 10.92 19.04
C TYR A 136 -0.81 10.92 17.85
N GLY A 137 -0.47 10.20 16.78
CA GLY A 137 -1.24 10.23 15.53
C GLY A 137 -2.65 9.68 15.70
N THR A 138 -2.83 8.77 16.64
CA THR A 138 -4.08 8.02 16.81
C THR A 138 -5.16 8.83 17.52
N GLU A 139 -4.84 9.68 18.50
CA GLU A 139 -5.83 10.59 19.10
C GLU A 139 -6.35 11.62 18.09
N LEU A 140 -5.46 12.11 17.21
CA LEU A 140 -5.84 13.02 16.12
C LEU A 140 -6.76 12.35 15.11
N LEU A 141 -6.53 11.07 14.83
CA LEU A 141 -7.40 10.27 13.98
C LEU A 141 -8.78 10.07 14.60
N ASP A 142 -8.86 9.73 15.89
CA ASP A 142 -10.14 9.57 16.59
C ASP A 142 -10.99 10.85 16.50
N MET A 143 -10.36 12.02 16.65
CA MET A 143 -11.03 13.31 16.47
C MET A 143 -11.44 13.54 15.02
N ALA A 144 -10.54 13.32 14.05
CA ALA A 144 -10.84 13.49 12.63
C ALA A 144 -11.98 12.57 12.17
N PHE A 145 -12.02 11.33 12.65
CA PHE A 145 -13.09 10.38 12.40
C PHE A 145 -14.42 10.86 12.97
N LYS A 146 -14.45 11.29 14.23
CA LYS A 146 -15.68 11.80 14.87
C LYS A 146 -16.21 13.04 14.15
N ASP A 147 -15.33 13.97 13.81
CA ASP A 147 -15.68 15.19 13.09
C ASP A 147 -16.21 14.89 11.69
N ALA A 148 -15.54 14.00 10.95
CA ALA A 148 -15.97 13.59 9.62
C ALA A 148 -17.31 12.86 9.67
N ALA A 149 -17.44 11.88 10.57
CA ALA A 149 -18.66 11.11 10.80
C ALA A 149 -19.87 12.02 11.05
N ALA A 150 -19.72 13.02 11.92
CA ALA A 150 -20.78 13.99 12.20
C ALA A 150 -21.10 14.87 10.98
N LYS A 151 -20.07 15.37 10.27
CA LYS A 151 -20.24 16.32 9.15
C LYS A 151 -20.83 15.69 7.89
N VAL A 152 -20.59 14.41 7.65
CA VAL A 152 -21.12 13.69 6.48
C VAL A 152 -22.28 12.77 6.82
N ASN A 153 -22.73 12.75 8.08
CA ASN A 153 -23.80 11.87 8.56
C ASN A 153 -23.50 10.37 8.34
N HIS A 154 -22.26 9.98 8.66
CA HIS A 154 -21.77 8.61 8.64
C HIS A 154 -21.16 8.25 10.01
N PRO A 155 -21.99 8.08 11.06
CA PRO A 155 -21.53 7.78 12.43
C PRO A 155 -20.67 6.51 12.50
N GLU A 156 -20.88 5.57 11.58
CA GLU A 156 -20.16 4.29 11.50
C GLU A 156 -18.65 4.43 11.23
N LEU A 157 -18.20 5.55 10.65
CA LEU A 157 -16.79 5.79 10.33
C LEU A 157 -15.87 5.69 11.56
N VAL A 158 -16.40 5.97 12.74
CA VAL A 158 -15.62 5.93 14.00
C VAL A 158 -15.17 4.51 14.32
N ASN A 159 -16.00 3.50 14.07
CA ASN A 159 -15.75 2.11 14.47
C ASN A 159 -15.58 1.13 13.29
N ALA A 160 -15.77 1.60 12.05
CA ALA A 160 -15.68 0.75 10.87
C ALA A 160 -14.33 0.00 10.81
N PRO A 161 -14.33 -1.25 10.29
CA PRO A 161 -13.12 -2.04 10.07
C PRO A 161 -12.08 -1.31 9.20
N ILE A 162 -10.79 -1.47 9.50
CA ILE A 162 -9.69 -0.75 8.84
C ILE A 162 -8.70 -1.72 8.18
N PHE A 163 -8.39 -1.50 6.90
CA PHE A 163 -7.12 -1.88 6.32
C PHE A 163 -6.10 -0.77 6.51
N LEU A 164 -4.92 -1.13 7.00
CA LEU A 164 -3.83 -0.19 7.15
C LEU A 164 -2.91 -0.31 5.94
N ALA A 165 -2.76 0.79 5.22
CA ALA A 165 -1.83 0.92 4.12
C ALA A 165 -0.59 1.69 4.57
N GLY A 166 0.58 1.13 4.29
CA GLY A 166 1.86 1.72 4.68
C GLY A 166 2.93 1.57 3.61
N PHE A 167 3.40 2.70 3.08
CA PHE A 167 4.47 2.73 2.10
C PHE A 167 5.84 3.07 2.72
N SER A 168 6.91 2.40 2.28
CA SER A 168 8.28 2.65 2.75
C SER A 168 8.37 2.58 4.29
N ARG A 169 8.97 3.56 4.97
CA ARG A 169 9.00 3.63 6.44
C ARG A 169 7.63 3.56 7.12
N ASN A 170 6.54 3.92 6.42
CA ASN A 170 5.20 3.90 6.99
C ASN A 170 4.58 2.51 7.02
N GLY A 171 5.22 1.50 6.40
CA GLY A 171 4.86 0.09 6.62
C GLY A 171 5.03 -0.30 8.08
N SER A 172 6.13 0.10 8.72
CA SER A 172 6.34 -0.11 10.16
C SER A 172 5.28 0.61 11.00
N ARG A 173 4.88 1.82 10.58
CA ARG A 173 3.84 2.61 11.27
C ARG A 173 2.45 1.97 11.18
N ALA A 174 2.13 1.32 10.06
CA ALA A 174 0.89 0.56 9.92
C ALA A 174 0.79 -0.54 10.99
N TRP A 175 1.90 -1.24 11.24
CA TRP A 175 1.90 -2.21 12.33
C TRP A 175 1.92 -1.58 13.72
N ASP A 176 2.69 -0.51 13.96
CA ASP A 176 2.67 0.20 15.25
C ASP A 176 1.23 0.62 15.60
N PHE A 177 0.49 1.10 14.60
CA PHE A 177 -0.92 1.44 14.72
C PHE A 177 -1.79 0.22 15.04
N ALA A 178 -1.56 -0.90 14.34
CA ALA A 178 -2.28 -2.15 14.57
C ALA A 178 -2.00 -2.79 15.94
N GLU A 179 -0.84 -2.53 16.54
CA GLU A 179 -0.47 -3.02 17.88
C GLU A 179 -1.22 -2.32 19.00
N GLU A 180 -1.67 -1.07 18.79
CA GLU A 180 -2.43 -0.36 19.80
C GLU A 180 -3.72 -1.12 20.14
N GLU A 181 -3.96 -1.39 21.43
CA GLU A 181 -5.08 -2.21 21.91
C GLU A 181 -6.43 -1.78 21.32
N ARG A 182 -6.68 -0.46 21.25
CA ARG A 182 -7.90 0.12 20.65
C ARG A 182 -8.08 -0.19 19.16
N ASN A 183 -7.01 -0.50 18.44
CA ASN A 183 -7.02 -0.73 17.00
C ASN A 183 -7.04 -2.22 16.65
N GLN A 184 -6.65 -3.10 17.57
CA GLN A 184 -6.58 -4.54 17.32
C GLN A 184 -7.95 -5.15 16.96
N THR A 185 -9.04 -4.61 17.52
CA THR A 185 -10.41 -5.09 17.28
C THR A 185 -11.00 -4.61 15.95
N ARG A 186 -10.41 -3.59 15.32
CA ARG A 186 -10.89 -3.02 14.05
C ARG A 186 -9.94 -3.24 12.87
N THR A 187 -8.68 -3.58 13.11
CA THR A 187 -7.71 -3.82 12.04
C THR A 187 -7.98 -5.18 11.39
N VAL A 188 -8.47 -5.15 10.14
CA VAL A 188 -8.77 -6.38 9.38
C VAL A 188 -7.55 -6.95 8.69
N GLY A 189 -6.66 -6.10 8.19
CA GLY A 189 -5.43 -6.51 7.51
C GLY A 189 -4.54 -5.33 7.16
N LEU A 190 -3.35 -5.64 6.65
CA LEU A 190 -2.37 -4.64 6.20
C LEU A 190 -2.05 -4.81 4.73
N ILE A 191 -1.85 -3.68 4.02
CA ILE A 191 -1.25 -3.63 2.69
C ILE A 191 -0.01 -2.75 2.73
N LEU A 192 1.11 -3.26 2.22
CA LEU A 192 2.42 -2.68 2.48
C LEU A 192 3.17 -2.52 1.15
N GLY A 193 3.74 -1.35 0.91
CA GLY A 193 4.41 -1.04 -0.36
C GLY A 193 5.83 -0.50 -0.18
N GLY A 194 6.76 -0.84 -1.08
CA GLY A 194 8.11 -0.25 -1.08
C GLY A 194 8.91 -0.47 0.22
N ASN A 195 8.56 -1.51 0.98
CA ASN A 195 9.19 -1.93 2.21
C ASN A 195 8.97 -3.45 2.36
N PRO A 196 9.73 -4.15 3.20
CA PRO A 196 9.44 -5.56 3.47
C PRO A 196 8.24 -5.78 4.40
N GLY A 197 7.49 -4.74 4.77
CA GLY A 197 6.25 -4.78 5.53
C GLY A 197 6.40 -5.12 7.00
N ILE A 198 6.96 -6.28 7.29
CA ILE A 198 6.92 -6.98 8.57
C ILE A 198 8.23 -7.02 9.38
N PRO A 199 9.44 -7.17 8.78
CA PRO A 199 10.65 -7.45 9.55
C PRO A 199 11.08 -6.27 10.42
N SER A 200 10.59 -5.07 10.16
CA SER A 200 10.79 -3.92 11.03
C SER A 200 10.06 -4.15 12.37
N GLY A 201 10.78 -4.76 13.30
CA GLY A 201 10.32 -4.98 14.67
C GLY A 201 9.91 -6.41 15.01
N MET A 202 9.73 -7.33 14.05
CA MET A 202 9.43 -8.75 14.36
C MET A 202 10.64 -9.53 14.85
N LEU A 203 11.79 -9.32 14.20
CA LEU A 203 13.07 -9.94 14.56
C LEU A 203 14.08 -8.83 14.81
N SER A 204 14.85 -8.93 15.89
CA SER A 204 16.04 -8.09 16.09
C SER A 204 17.11 -8.44 15.05
N ARG A 205 18.16 -7.61 14.94
CA ARG A 205 19.31 -7.90 14.07
C ARG A 205 19.99 -9.22 14.45
N GLU A 206 19.96 -9.56 15.73
CA GLU A 206 20.48 -10.81 16.31
C GLU A 206 19.50 -11.98 16.17
N GLY A 207 18.35 -11.79 15.52
CA GLY A 207 17.34 -12.83 15.28
C GLY A 207 16.39 -13.09 16.47
N LYS A 208 16.38 -12.22 17.49
CA LYS A 208 15.44 -12.38 18.62
C LYS A 208 14.03 -11.97 18.22
N GLN A 209 13.05 -12.81 18.54
CA GLN A 209 11.64 -12.54 18.27
C GLN A 209 11.08 -11.46 19.19
N ASN A 210 10.23 -10.60 18.63
CA ASN A 210 9.35 -9.70 19.36
C ASN A 210 7.96 -10.35 19.45
N GLU A 211 7.71 -11.07 20.53
CA GLU A 211 6.51 -11.91 20.70
C GLU A 211 5.17 -11.16 20.48
N PRO A 212 4.96 -9.92 20.98
CA PRO A 212 3.78 -9.13 20.63
C PRO A 212 3.59 -8.94 19.12
N ARG A 213 4.65 -8.61 18.40
CA ARG A 213 4.61 -8.40 16.94
C ARG A 213 4.34 -9.71 16.20
N VAL A 214 4.98 -10.80 16.62
CA VAL A 214 4.75 -12.15 16.07
C VAL A 214 3.29 -12.52 16.23
N THR A 215 2.74 -12.37 17.44
CA THR A 215 1.34 -12.69 17.74
C THR A 215 0.38 -11.88 16.87
N LEU A 216 0.65 -10.59 16.66
CA LEU A 216 -0.15 -9.75 15.78
C LEU A 216 -0.04 -10.21 14.32
N ALA A 217 1.16 -10.55 13.85
CA ALA A 217 1.40 -11.01 12.47
C ALA A 217 0.84 -12.41 12.17
N GLN A 218 0.55 -13.22 13.20
CA GLN A 218 -0.17 -14.49 13.08
C GLN A 218 -1.69 -14.32 13.00
N LYS A 219 -2.22 -13.20 13.51
CA LYS A 219 -3.67 -12.92 13.61
C LYS A 219 -4.18 -11.94 12.56
N THR A 220 -3.28 -11.15 12.00
CA THR A 220 -3.62 -10.06 11.08
C THR A 220 -2.95 -10.31 9.74
N PRO A 221 -3.73 -10.62 8.69
CA PRO A 221 -3.20 -10.82 7.36
C PRO A 221 -2.44 -9.57 6.88
N ALA A 222 -1.32 -9.78 6.21
CA ALA A 222 -0.59 -8.73 5.53
C ALA A 222 -0.19 -9.16 4.12
N LEU A 223 -0.25 -8.23 3.18
CA LEU A 223 0.31 -8.40 1.84
C LEU A 223 1.27 -7.26 1.53
N THR A 224 2.47 -7.62 1.08
CA THR A 224 3.49 -6.67 0.66
C THR A 224 3.70 -6.71 -0.84
N VAL A 225 3.74 -5.57 -1.51
CA VAL A 225 4.17 -5.45 -2.90
C VAL A 225 5.41 -4.56 -2.97
N VAL A 226 6.46 -5.04 -3.64
CA VAL A 226 7.72 -4.30 -3.78
C VAL A 226 8.05 -4.16 -5.26
N GLY A 227 8.34 -2.94 -5.71
CA GLY A 227 8.74 -2.65 -7.08
C GLY A 227 10.12 -3.23 -7.40
N SER A 228 10.27 -3.84 -8.58
CA SER A 228 11.57 -4.42 -8.96
C SER A 228 12.64 -3.42 -9.37
N SER A 229 12.26 -2.17 -9.56
CA SER A 229 13.13 -1.04 -9.91
C SER A 229 13.19 -0.03 -8.77
N ASP A 230 12.75 -0.43 -7.57
CA ASP A 230 12.79 0.40 -6.38
C ASP A 230 14.25 0.61 -5.93
N PRO A 231 14.78 1.86 -5.89
CA PRO A 231 16.16 2.15 -5.54
C PRO A 231 16.53 1.80 -4.09
N PHE A 232 15.53 1.54 -3.23
CA PHE A 232 15.75 1.11 -1.84
C PHE A 232 15.78 -0.42 -1.71
N VAL A 233 15.70 -1.14 -2.81
CA VAL A 233 15.77 -2.60 -2.87
C VAL A 233 17.02 -2.97 -3.66
N ASP A 234 17.97 -3.62 -2.99
CA ASP A 234 19.18 -4.11 -3.67
C ASP A 234 18.79 -5.26 -4.62
N TYR A 235 18.85 -4.99 -5.93
CA TYR A 235 18.70 -5.97 -7.00
C TYR A 235 20.05 -6.24 -7.66
N ASP A 236 20.57 -7.45 -7.53
CA ASP A 236 21.77 -7.91 -8.26
C ASP A 236 21.36 -8.99 -9.27
N LYS A 237 21.81 -8.86 -10.53
CA LYS A 237 21.52 -9.80 -11.64
C LYS A 237 20.03 -10.15 -11.84
N GLY A 238 19.13 -9.25 -11.48
CA GLY A 238 17.67 -9.44 -11.63
C GLY A 238 17.00 -10.20 -10.48
N GLU A 239 17.69 -10.39 -9.35
CA GLU A 239 17.13 -10.93 -8.11
C GLU A 239 17.23 -9.92 -6.97
N ALA A 240 16.18 -9.79 -6.16
CA ALA A 240 16.20 -8.86 -5.03
C ALA A 240 16.95 -9.50 -3.85
N ARG A 241 18.17 -9.01 -3.59
CA ARG A 241 19.07 -9.55 -2.56
C ARG A 241 18.53 -9.36 -1.15
N PHE A 242 18.09 -8.15 -0.80
CA PHE A 242 17.93 -7.81 0.61
C PHE A 242 16.55 -8.20 1.17
N TRP A 243 15.48 -7.68 0.60
CA TRP A 243 14.14 -7.93 1.16
C TRP A 243 13.63 -9.31 0.79
N HIS A 244 13.72 -9.68 -0.50
CA HIS A 244 13.07 -10.89 -0.98
C HIS A 244 13.87 -12.14 -0.64
N ASN A 245 15.18 -12.12 -0.91
CA ASN A 245 16.01 -13.31 -0.73
C ASN A 245 16.58 -13.46 0.69
N ALA A 246 16.91 -12.36 1.37
CA ALA A 246 17.50 -12.46 2.72
C ALA A 246 16.48 -12.34 3.86
N THR A 247 15.41 -11.56 3.69
CA THR A 247 14.50 -11.23 4.80
C THR A 247 13.23 -12.07 4.81
N TYR A 248 12.58 -12.26 3.65
CA TYR A 248 11.32 -13.00 3.56
C TYR A 248 11.43 -14.43 4.15
N PRO A 249 12.42 -15.28 3.76
CA PRO A 249 12.54 -16.62 4.32
C PRO A 249 12.73 -16.66 5.84
N LYS A 250 13.44 -15.67 6.40
CA LYS A 250 13.68 -15.60 7.86
C LYS A 250 12.37 -15.36 8.61
N ILE A 251 11.53 -14.46 8.13
CA ILE A 251 10.23 -14.20 8.75
C ILE A 251 9.27 -15.37 8.51
N ARG A 252 9.24 -15.96 7.30
CA ARG A 252 8.41 -17.12 6.99
C ARG A 252 8.78 -18.38 7.79
N SER A 253 10.02 -18.50 8.26
CA SER A 253 10.39 -19.57 9.19
C SER A 253 9.75 -19.44 10.58
N VAL A 254 9.18 -18.27 10.92
CA VAL A 254 8.33 -18.13 12.11
C VAL A 254 6.97 -18.80 11.81
N PRO A 255 6.51 -19.73 12.68
CA PRO A 255 5.25 -20.44 12.46
C PRO A 255 4.06 -19.50 12.27
N ASP A 256 3.17 -19.89 11.38
CA ASP A 256 1.81 -19.36 11.23
C ASP A 256 1.68 -17.84 10.96
N VAL A 257 2.76 -17.17 10.57
CA VAL A 257 2.70 -15.75 10.17
C VAL A 257 1.82 -15.59 8.92
N THR A 258 0.77 -14.78 8.98
CA THR A 258 -0.18 -14.60 7.87
C THR A 258 0.29 -13.51 6.91
N TRP A 259 1.43 -13.75 6.24
CA TRP A 259 2.10 -12.75 5.40
C TRP A 259 2.45 -13.23 4.00
N GLY A 260 2.01 -12.47 3.01
CA GLY A 260 2.35 -12.63 1.61
C GLY A 260 3.24 -11.51 1.08
N MET A 261 4.00 -11.81 0.03
CA MET A 261 4.80 -10.84 -0.69
C MET A 261 4.72 -11.05 -2.20
N MET A 262 4.74 -9.95 -2.95
CA MET A 262 4.67 -9.88 -4.40
C MET A 262 5.72 -8.93 -4.95
N ILE A 263 6.19 -9.18 -6.17
CA ILE A 263 7.09 -8.26 -6.88
C ILE A 263 6.33 -7.55 -8.00
N GLY A 264 6.26 -6.24 -7.90
CA GLY A 264 5.84 -5.36 -8.99
C GLY A 264 6.96 -5.21 -10.01
N TRP A 265 7.04 -6.12 -10.99
CA TRP A 265 8.07 -6.07 -12.03
C TRP A 265 7.98 -4.82 -12.90
N GLY A 266 9.09 -4.10 -13.00
CA GLY A 266 9.22 -2.85 -13.75
C GLY A 266 8.76 -1.60 -12.99
N TYR A 267 8.20 -1.76 -11.79
CA TYR A 267 7.75 -0.63 -10.96
C TYR A 267 8.85 -0.15 -10.02
N GLY A 268 8.88 1.16 -9.77
CA GLY A 268 9.81 1.82 -8.85
C GLY A 268 9.29 1.91 -7.41
N HIS A 269 9.73 2.93 -6.68
CA HIS A 269 9.30 3.20 -5.30
C HIS A 269 7.97 3.99 -5.25
N GLY A 270 6.87 3.34 -5.61
CA GLY A 270 5.52 3.90 -5.49
C GLY A 270 4.42 2.85 -5.52
N TRP A 271 3.17 3.28 -5.39
CA TRP A 271 2.00 2.40 -5.39
C TRP A 271 1.62 1.88 -6.78
N GLU A 272 2.27 2.37 -7.84
CA GLU A 272 1.94 2.01 -9.22
C GLU A 272 1.97 0.49 -9.42
N GLY A 273 0.87 -0.06 -9.95
CA GLY A 273 0.73 -1.49 -10.18
C GLY A 273 0.48 -2.35 -8.93
N SER A 274 0.55 -1.79 -7.71
CA SER A 274 0.32 -2.54 -6.47
C SER A 274 -1.16 -2.58 -6.07
N TRP A 275 -1.95 -1.60 -6.50
CA TRP A 275 -3.39 -1.54 -6.19
C TRP A 275 -4.21 -2.70 -6.74
N THR A 276 -3.82 -3.29 -7.89
CA THR A 276 -4.52 -4.45 -8.44
C THR A 276 -4.52 -5.65 -7.48
N PRO A 277 -3.36 -6.18 -7.05
CA PRO A 277 -3.36 -7.28 -6.08
C PRO A 277 -3.91 -6.86 -4.71
N PHE A 278 -3.74 -5.61 -4.27
CA PHE A 278 -4.32 -5.16 -3.01
C PHE A 278 -5.85 -5.15 -3.01
N THR A 279 -6.49 -4.83 -4.14
CA THR A 279 -7.95 -4.79 -4.24
C THR A 279 -8.56 -6.17 -3.96
N VAL A 280 -8.10 -7.22 -4.67
CA VAL A 280 -8.57 -8.59 -4.42
C VAL A 280 -8.21 -9.07 -3.02
N TYR A 281 -7.03 -8.71 -2.53
CA TYR A 281 -6.61 -9.06 -1.17
C TYR A 281 -7.54 -8.45 -0.11
N MET A 282 -7.92 -7.19 -0.26
CA MET A 282 -8.82 -6.53 0.67
C MET A 282 -10.21 -7.15 0.65
N GLN A 283 -10.78 -7.40 -0.54
CA GLN A 283 -12.07 -8.08 -0.69
C GLN A 283 -12.09 -9.42 0.05
N ASP A 284 -11.06 -10.24 -0.14
CA ASP A 284 -11.01 -11.59 0.41
C ASP A 284 -10.67 -11.60 1.91
N VAL A 285 -9.83 -10.68 2.39
CA VAL A 285 -9.59 -10.54 3.84
C VAL A 285 -10.83 -10.02 4.57
N LEU A 286 -11.63 -9.13 3.97
CA LEU A 286 -12.93 -8.74 4.54
C LEU A 286 -13.89 -9.93 4.60
N ALA A 287 -14.02 -10.70 3.52
CA ALA A 287 -14.86 -11.89 3.51
C ALA A 287 -14.40 -12.94 4.55
N MET A 288 -13.08 -13.10 4.70
CA MET A 288 -12.48 -13.97 5.69
C MET A 288 -12.75 -13.51 7.12
N ARG A 289 -12.69 -12.19 7.39
CA ARG A 289 -12.65 -11.68 8.75
C ARG A 289 -13.92 -11.03 9.27
N LEU A 290 -14.79 -10.46 8.44
CA LEU A 290 -16.02 -9.85 8.96
C LEU A 290 -17.04 -10.91 9.37
N GLU A 291 -17.59 -10.78 10.57
CA GLU A 291 -18.67 -11.63 11.09
C GLU A 291 -20.00 -10.88 11.03
N GLY A 292 -20.86 -11.25 10.09
CA GLY A 292 -22.18 -10.63 9.92
C GLY A 292 -22.14 -9.20 9.39
N SER A 293 -23.25 -8.48 9.56
CA SER A 293 -23.37 -7.07 9.20
C SER A 293 -22.84 -6.16 10.31
N ALA A 294 -22.36 -4.97 9.94
CA ALA A 294 -21.97 -3.95 10.91
C ALA A 294 -23.16 -3.53 11.79
N ALA A 295 -22.90 -3.23 13.05
CA ALA A 295 -23.86 -2.56 13.92
C ALA A 295 -24.08 -1.10 13.46
N ALA A 296 -25.12 -0.45 13.99
CA ALA A 296 -25.48 0.93 13.60
C ALA A 296 -24.36 1.95 13.89
N ASP A 297 -23.50 1.68 14.87
CA ASP A 297 -22.33 2.50 15.23
C ASP A 297 -21.08 2.16 14.40
N GLY A 298 -21.19 1.25 13.42
CA GLY A 298 -20.10 0.78 12.57
C GLY A 298 -19.28 -0.38 13.12
N THR A 299 -19.50 -0.77 14.38
CA THR A 299 -18.76 -1.86 14.99
C THR A 299 -19.05 -3.17 14.24
N THR A 300 -18.00 -3.88 13.84
CA THR A 300 -18.11 -5.21 13.23
C THR A 300 -17.18 -6.17 13.96
N LYS A 301 -17.71 -7.33 14.36
CA LYS A 301 -16.90 -8.37 15.00
C LYS A 301 -15.98 -9.02 13.96
N LEU A 302 -14.72 -9.24 14.34
CA LEU A 302 -13.74 -9.87 13.49
C LEU A 302 -13.55 -11.35 13.86
N LYS A 303 -13.71 -12.24 12.88
CA LYS A 303 -13.30 -13.65 12.97
C LYS A 303 -11.79 -13.75 13.17
N PRO A 304 -11.33 -14.76 13.94
CA PRO A 304 -9.93 -15.12 13.97
C PRO A 304 -9.48 -15.62 12.59
N VAL A 305 -8.22 -15.36 12.26
CA VAL A 305 -7.59 -15.96 11.07
C VAL A 305 -7.07 -17.33 11.41
N LYS A 306 -7.33 -18.29 10.52
CA LYS A 306 -6.79 -19.64 10.58
C LYS A 306 -5.73 -19.76 9.50
N PHE A 307 -4.50 -20.05 9.89
CA PHE A 307 -3.36 -20.09 8.97
C PHE A 307 -3.55 -21.17 7.90
N GLU A 308 -4.10 -22.32 8.30
CA GLU A 308 -4.35 -23.51 7.50
C GLU A 308 -5.41 -23.35 6.41
N ASP A 309 -6.30 -22.36 6.56
CA ASP A 309 -7.32 -22.01 5.56
C ASP A 309 -6.73 -21.19 4.39
N GLY A 310 -5.49 -20.72 4.55
CA GLY A 310 -4.78 -19.97 3.52
C GLY A 310 -4.26 -20.84 2.37
N TRP A 311 -3.55 -20.16 1.48
CA TRP A 311 -2.88 -20.74 0.33
C TRP A 311 -1.39 -20.46 0.40
N PHE A 312 -0.61 -21.39 -0.13
CA PHE A 312 0.80 -21.18 -0.39
C PHE A 312 1.04 -21.00 -1.87
N ALA A 313 1.93 -20.06 -2.15
CA ALA A 313 2.55 -19.83 -3.44
C ALA A 313 4.03 -20.17 -3.36
N GLU A 314 4.55 -20.76 -4.43
CA GLU A 314 5.95 -21.15 -4.51
C GLU A 314 6.89 -19.96 -4.36
N TYR A 315 7.89 -20.12 -3.51
CA TYR A 315 8.97 -19.16 -3.37
C TYR A 315 9.99 -19.32 -4.49
N GLY A 316 10.22 -18.25 -5.24
CA GLY A 316 11.09 -18.24 -6.41
C GLY A 316 10.55 -17.27 -7.44
N TRP A 317 11.25 -16.15 -7.61
CA TRP A 317 10.68 -14.97 -8.27
C TRP A 317 10.73 -15.01 -9.80
N THR A 318 11.45 -15.97 -10.37
CA THR A 318 11.82 -15.99 -11.79
C THR A 318 11.04 -17.00 -12.62
N LYS A 319 10.12 -17.77 -12.01
CA LYS A 319 9.33 -18.75 -12.76
C LYS A 319 8.25 -18.09 -13.61
N ASP A 320 8.07 -18.63 -14.81
CA ASP A 320 7.01 -18.21 -15.74
C ASP A 320 5.61 -18.67 -15.27
N TRP A 321 5.54 -19.70 -14.41
CA TRP A 321 4.29 -20.21 -13.84
C TRP A 321 4.53 -20.90 -12.49
N PRO A 322 4.57 -20.14 -11.37
CA PRO A 322 4.84 -20.72 -10.04
C PRO A 322 3.68 -21.59 -9.53
N GLU A 323 4.01 -22.62 -8.73
CA GLU A 323 3.02 -23.47 -8.08
C GLU A 323 2.22 -22.67 -7.04
N ILE A 324 0.92 -22.95 -6.94
CA ILE A 324 0.05 -22.49 -5.86
C ILE A 324 -0.81 -23.66 -5.39
N ALA A 325 -1.06 -23.77 -4.09
CA ALA A 325 -1.95 -24.77 -3.52
C ALA A 325 -2.48 -24.32 -2.14
N PRO A 326 -3.59 -24.89 -1.64
CA PRO A 326 -3.99 -24.71 -0.25
C PRO A 326 -2.84 -25.11 0.70
N VAL A 327 -2.71 -24.48 1.86
CA VAL A 327 -1.64 -24.75 2.84
C VAL A 327 -1.54 -26.25 3.19
N SER A 328 -2.68 -26.94 3.29
CA SER A 328 -2.77 -28.37 3.56
C SER A 328 -2.29 -29.28 2.43
N LYS A 329 -2.28 -28.79 1.18
CA LYS A 329 -1.92 -29.56 -0.03
C LYS A 329 -0.61 -29.13 -0.67
N PHE A 330 -0.03 -28.02 -0.24
CA PHE A 330 1.21 -27.52 -0.80
C PHE A 330 2.39 -28.44 -0.49
N THR A 331 3.05 -28.92 -1.55
CA THR A 331 4.16 -29.87 -1.48
C THR A 331 5.55 -29.23 -1.51
N GLY A 332 5.64 -27.94 -1.84
CA GLY A 332 6.90 -27.19 -1.82
C GLY A 332 7.42 -26.86 -0.42
N ASP A 333 8.53 -26.12 -0.35
CA ASP A 333 9.16 -25.71 0.91
C ASP A 333 8.31 -24.65 1.65
N LYS A 334 7.49 -25.12 2.60
CA LYS A 334 6.61 -24.29 3.44
C LYS A 334 7.36 -23.24 4.27
N THR A 335 8.66 -23.43 4.53
CA THR A 335 9.49 -22.47 5.28
C THR A 335 9.86 -21.24 4.46
N LYS A 336 9.65 -21.28 3.14
CA LYS A 336 9.91 -20.17 2.23
C LYS A 336 8.68 -19.71 1.46
N ALA A 337 7.65 -20.56 1.34
CA ALA A 337 6.44 -20.30 0.58
C ALA A 337 5.76 -18.96 0.93
N VAL A 338 5.10 -18.36 -0.07
CA VAL A 338 4.33 -17.15 0.12
C VAL A 338 2.95 -17.50 0.65
N TRP A 339 2.59 -17.04 1.86
CA TRP A 339 1.23 -17.23 2.40
C TRP A 339 0.26 -16.21 1.83
N LEU A 340 -0.92 -16.66 1.40
CA LEU A 340 -1.97 -15.84 0.81
C LEU A 340 -3.31 -16.22 1.45
N PRO A 341 -4.23 -15.27 1.67
CA PRO A 341 -5.44 -15.53 2.46
C PRO A 341 -6.46 -16.42 1.74
N SER A 342 -6.38 -16.57 0.42
CA SER A 342 -7.41 -17.28 -0.35
C SER A 342 -6.90 -17.80 -1.69
N GLU A 343 -7.72 -18.66 -2.32
CA GLU A 343 -7.50 -19.17 -3.67
C GLU A 343 -7.49 -18.04 -4.71
N ASN A 344 -8.43 -17.10 -4.60
CA ASN A 344 -8.53 -15.94 -5.47
C ASN A 344 -7.23 -15.11 -5.45
N VAL A 345 -6.72 -14.80 -4.26
CA VAL A 345 -5.48 -14.04 -4.12
C VAL A 345 -4.30 -14.86 -4.64
N ALA A 346 -4.27 -16.18 -4.42
CA ALA A 346 -3.24 -17.07 -4.97
C ALA A 346 -3.21 -17.10 -6.50
N HIS A 347 -4.38 -17.13 -7.14
CA HIS A 347 -4.49 -17.08 -8.60
C HIS A 347 -4.02 -15.74 -9.17
N VAL A 348 -4.44 -14.62 -8.56
CA VAL A 348 -3.97 -13.28 -8.96
C VAL A 348 -2.47 -13.13 -8.70
N TRP A 349 -1.96 -13.62 -7.56
CA TRP A 349 -0.53 -13.63 -7.24
C TRP A 349 0.27 -14.35 -8.32
N ARG A 350 -0.17 -15.55 -8.73
CA ARG A 350 0.54 -16.36 -9.73
C ARG A 350 0.66 -15.63 -11.07
N ALA A 351 -0.41 -14.98 -11.53
CA ALA A 351 -0.39 -14.18 -12.75
C ALA A 351 0.44 -12.89 -12.59
N TYR A 352 0.35 -12.23 -11.44
CA TYR A 352 1.06 -10.99 -11.13
C TYR A 352 2.56 -11.18 -11.02
N GLN A 353 3.02 -12.31 -10.45
CA GLN A 353 4.43 -12.54 -10.12
C GLN A 353 5.31 -12.87 -11.33
N VAL A 354 4.74 -13.21 -12.49
CA VAL A 354 5.51 -13.53 -13.70
C VAL A 354 6.31 -12.32 -14.16
N ARG A 355 7.63 -12.46 -14.32
CA ARG A 355 8.51 -11.32 -14.66
C ARG A 355 8.21 -10.74 -16.04
N GLN A 356 8.02 -11.60 -17.03
CA GLN A 356 7.77 -11.23 -18.43
C GLN A 356 6.51 -11.93 -18.94
N PRO A 357 5.31 -11.43 -18.59
CA PRO A 357 4.06 -11.96 -19.14
C PRO A 357 4.09 -11.79 -20.66
N LYS A 358 3.69 -12.83 -21.38
CA LYS A 358 3.70 -12.86 -22.85
C LYS A 358 2.31 -12.69 -23.44
N VAL A 359 1.30 -12.43 -22.60
CA VAL A 359 -0.07 -12.15 -23.01
C VAL A 359 -0.41 -10.70 -22.67
N THR A 360 -0.99 -9.98 -23.62
CA THR A 360 -1.61 -8.67 -23.36
C THR A 360 -3.11 -8.86 -23.30
N LEU A 361 -3.74 -8.39 -22.22
CA LEU A 361 -5.19 -8.44 -22.03
C LEU A 361 -5.79 -7.06 -22.29
N THR A 362 -6.83 -7.02 -23.12
CA THR A 362 -7.68 -5.85 -23.33
C THR A 362 -9.09 -6.16 -22.82
N VAL A 363 -9.65 -5.23 -22.04
CA VAL A 363 -11.03 -5.29 -21.53
C VAL A 363 -11.79 -4.13 -22.13
N ALA A 364 -12.78 -4.39 -22.99
CA ALA A 364 -13.58 -3.35 -23.61
C ALA A 364 -14.96 -3.86 -24.00
N ASN A 365 -16.01 -3.05 -23.83
CA ASN A 365 -17.36 -3.33 -24.35
C ASN A 365 -17.90 -4.73 -24.01
N SER A 366 -17.71 -5.20 -22.77
CA SER A 366 -18.10 -6.55 -22.33
C SER A 366 -17.37 -7.70 -23.05
N MET A 367 -16.25 -7.41 -23.69
CA MET A 367 -15.39 -8.37 -24.38
C MET A 367 -14.01 -8.38 -23.71
N LEU A 368 -13.50 -9.60 -23.49
CA LEU A 368 -12.12 -9.85 -23.12
C LEU A 368 -11.39 -10.32 -24.36
N THR A 369 -10.31 -9.64 -24.74
CA THR A 369 -9.48 -10.02 -25.88
C THR A 369 -8.04 -10.16 -25.42
N ALA A 370 -7.39 -11.24 -25.84
CA ALA A 370 -5.99 -11.51 -25.52
C ALA A 370 -5.13 -11.57 -26.77
N GLU A 371 -4.05 -10.82 -26.77
CA GLU A 371 -2.93 -11.03 -27.68
C GLU A 371 -1.94 -11.99 -27.01
N ALA A 372 -1.73 -13.15 -27.61
CA ALA A 372 -0.91 -14.23 -27.07
C ALA A 372 0.23 -14.60 -28.03
N PRO A 373 1.25 -15.34 -27.59
CA PRO A 373 2.31 -15.84 -28.46
C PRO A 373 1.77 -16.62 -29.66
N ALA A 374 2.48 -16.59 -30.79
CA ALA A 374 2.05 -17.27 -32.02
C ALA A 374 1.90 -18.79 -31.87
N ASP A 375 2.57 -19.41 -30.91
CA ASP A 375 2.49 -20.83 -30.58
C ASP A 375 1.41 -21.16 -29.53
N ALA A 376 0.55 -20.20 -29.16
CA ALA A 376 -0.56 -20.43 -28.25
C ALA A 376 -1.66 -21.28 -28.91
N THR A 377 -2.05 -22.36 -28.26
CA THR A 377 -3.14 -23.26 -28.71
C THR A 377 -4.48 -22.88 -28.11
N SER A 378 -4.47 -22.17 -26.98
CA SER A 378 -5.67 -21.66 -26.32
C SER A 378 -5.33 -20.53 -25.37
N VAL A 379 -6.32 -19.68 -25.09
CA VAL A 379 -6.29 -18.69 -24.01
C VAL A 379 -7.52 -18.88 -23.14
N GLU A 380 -7.33 -18.96 -21.83
CA GLU A 380 -8.39 -18.97 -20.82
C GLU A 380 -8.40 -17.66 -20.04
N PHE A 381 -9.59 -17.13 -19.78
CA PHE A 381 -9.80 -15.87 -19.07
C PHE A 381 -10.36 -16.14 -17.68
N PHE A 382 -9.88 -15.38 -16.68
CA PHE A 382 -10.23 -15.59 -15.29
C PHE A 382 -10.66 -14.30 -14.61
N ASP A 383 -11.68 -14.37 -13.75
CA ASP A 383 -11.91 -13.43 -12.64
C ASP A 383 -11.41 -14.12 -11.37
N ARG A 384 -10.21 -13.72 -10.91
CA ARG A 384 -9.53 -14.36 -9.78
C ARG A 384 -9.39 -15.87 -10.00
N ALA A 385 -9.96 -16.72 -9.16
CA ALA A 385 -9.91 -18.18 -9.35
C ALA A 385 -10.94 -18.70 -10.37
N LYS A 386 -11.97 -17.92 -10.70
CA LYS A 386 -13.10 -18.35 -11.53
C LYS A 386 -12.78 -18.20 -13.02
N SER A 387 -12.90 -19.29 -13.77
CA SER A 387 -12.86 -19.25 -15.24
C SER A 387 -14.08 -18.50 -15.79
N LEU A 388 -13.84 -17.62 -16.75
CA LEU A 388 -14.84 -16.87 -17.51
C LEU A 388 -15.07 -17.47 -18.90
N GLY A 389 -14.25 -18.43 -19.31
CA GLY A 389 -14.28 -19.07 -20.61
C GLY A 389 -12.90 -19.10 -21.29
N SER A 390 -12.84 -19.83 -22.40
CA SER A 390 -11.62 -20.02 -23.19
C SER A 390 -11.86 -19.81 -24.68
N ALA A 391 -10.82 -19.42 -25.41
CA ALA A 391 -10.78 -19.36 -26.86
C ALA A 391 -9.62 -20.21 -27.39
N SER A 392 -9.85 -20.96 -28.46
CA SER A 392 -8.85 -21.88 -29.08
C SER A 392 -8.31 -21.39 -30.43
N SER A 393 -8.71 -20.19 -30.87
CA SER A 393 -8.28 -19.59 -32.13
C SER A 393 -8.20 -18.07 -32.02
N THR A 394 -7.33 -17.46 -32.83
CA THR A 394 -7.23 -16.00 -32.93
C THR A 394 -8.40 -15.41 -33.74
N PRO A 395 -8.93 -14.23 -33.35
CA PRO A 395 -8.62 -13.48 -32.13
C PRO A 395 -9.14 -14.20 -30.88
N PHE A 396 -8.29 -14.38 -29.86
CA PHE A 396 -8.67 -15.04 -28.62
C PHE A 396 -9.60 -14.14 -27.81
N THR A 397 -10.89 -14.46 -27.80
CA THR A 397 -11.92 -13.55 -27.31
C THR A 397 -13.02 -14.27 -26.56
N VAL A 398 -13.48 -13.69 -25.45
CA VAL A 398 -14.64 -14.17 -24.67
C VAL A 398 -15.57 -13.00 -24.35
N LYS A 399 -16.87 -13.19 -24.56
CA LYS A 399 -17.92 -12.25 -24.12
C LYS A 399 -18.23 -12.48 -22.65
N THR A 400 -18.31 -11.39 -21.89
CA THR A 400 -18.56 -11.41 -20.44
C THR A 400 -19.63 -10.40 -20.05
N ASN A 401 -20.05 -10.40 -18.78
CA ASN A 401 -20.93 -9.38 -18.21
C ASN A 401 -20.37 -8.98 -16.85
N LEU A 402 -19.25 -8.25 -16.90
CA LEU A 402 -18.49 -7.85 -15.72
C LEU A 402 -19.25 -6.78 -14.93
N LYS A 403 -19.44 -7.02 -13.63
CA LYS A 403 -20.18 -6.17 -12.69
C LYS A 403 -19.45 -6.12 -11.37
N GLY A 404 -19.55 -4.99 -10.68
CA GLY A 404 -18.83 -4.78 -9.43
C GLY A 404 -17.32 -4.58 -9.67
N VAL A 405 -16.53 -4.85 -8.64
CA VAL A 405 -15.06 -4.81 -8.73
C VAL A 405 -14.51 -6.22 -8.93
N GLN A 406 -13.75 -6.41 -10.00
CA GLN A 406 -13.20 -7.70 -10.39
C GLN A 406 -11.71 -7.57 -10.73
N THR A 407 -10.98 -8.68 -10.63
CA THR A 407 -9.56 -8.73 -11.04
C THR A 407 -9.38 -9.78 -12.11
N ILE A 408 -9.15 -9.33 -13.34
CA ILE A 408 -9.17 -10.16 -14.54
C ILE A 408 -7.75 -10.42 -15.04
N TYR A 409 -7.47 -11.65 -15.46
CA TYR A 409 -6.25 -11.98 -16.21
C TYR A 409 -6.55 -13.07 -17.24
N ALA A 410 -5.66 -13.20 -18.23
CA ALA A 410 -5.70 -14.25 -19.24
C ALA A 410 -4.50 -15.19 -19.10
N VAL A 411 -4.63 -16.44 -19.51
CA VAL A 411 -3.55 -17.43 -19.53
C VAL A 411 -3.52 -18.14 -20.87
N ALA A 412 -2.43 -17.97 -21.61
CA ALA A 412 -2.18 -18.73 -22.83
C ALA A 412 -1.53 -20.07 -22.50
N THR A 413 -1.96 -21.13 -23.17
CA THR A 413 -1.29 -22.43 -23.19
C THR A 413 -0.48 -22.55 -24.48
N THR A 414 0.81 -22.81 -24.37
CA THR A 414 1.71 -23.07 -25.49
C THR A 414 2.44 -24.40 -25.31
N ALA A 415 3.18 -24.85 -26.32
CA ALA A 415 4.03 -26.04 -26.21
C ALA A 415 5.09 -25.93 -25.10
N LYS A 416 5.47 -24.72 -24.70
CA LYS A 416 6.48 -24.44 -23.66
C LYS A 416 5.88 -24.32 -22.26
N GLY A 417 4.56 -24.39 -22.12
CA GLY A 417 3.85 -24.26 -20.86
C GLY A 417 2.81 -23.13 -20.86
N LYS A 418 2.48 -22.63 -19.67
CA LYS A 418 1.49 -21.56 -19.48
C LYS A 418 2.19 -20.21 -19.32
N THR A 419 1.58 -19.15 -19.85
CA THR A 419 2.04 -17.78 -19.66
C THR A 419 0.84 -16.83 -19.51
N PRO A 420 0.82 -15.95 -18.49
CA PRO A 420 -0.32 -15.09 -18.23
C PRO A 420 -0.19 -13.71 -18.86
N SER A 421 -1.27 -12.95 -18.76
CA SER A 421 -1.25 -11.49 -18.80
C SER A 421 -0.97 -10.91 -17.41
N ARG A 422 -0.65 -9.62 -17.35
CA ARG A 422 -0.80 -8.90 -16.07
C ARG A 422 -2.27 -8.89 -15.66
N PRO A 423 -2.58 -9.08 -14.36
CA PRO A 423 -3.92 -8.85 -13.86
C PRO A 423 -4.32 -7.37 -13.96
N VAL A 424 -5.60 -7.13 -14.25
CA VAL A 424 -6.19 -5.79 -14.36
C VAL A 424 -7.41 -5.71 -13.43
N THR A 425 -7.52 -4.62 -12.67
CA THR A 425 -8.74 -4.35 -11.90
C THR A 425 -9.77 -3.73 -12.83
N VAL A 426 -11.00 -4.22 -12.75
CA VAL A 426 -12.12 -3.77 -13.56
C VAL A 426 -13.26 -3.37 -12.64
N VAL A 427 -13.86 -2.21 -12.87
CA VAL A 427 -15.07 -1.75 -12.17
C VAL A 427 -16.19 -1.64 -13.18
N ASN A 428 -17.26 -2.43 -13.01
CA ASN A 428 -18.43 -2.42 -13.89
C ASN A 428 -18.07 -2.54 -15.39
N GLY A 429 -17.13 -3.45 -15.69
CA GLY A 429 -16.65 -3.71 -17.05
C GLY A 429 -15.63 -2.70 -17.60
N GLN A 430 -15.25 -1.67 -16.83
CA GLN A 430 -14.22 -0.70 -17.21
C GLN A 430 -12.90 -1.03 -16.53
N PRO A 431 -11.80 -1.26 -17.29
CA PRO A 431 -10.49 -1.46 -16.69
C PRO A 431 -9.99 -0.16 -16.05
N LEU A 432 -9.35 -0.27 -14.89
CA LEU A 432 -8.75 0.86 -14.20
C LEU A 432 -7.34 1.14 -14.72
N ASP A 433 -7.01 2.43 -14.87
CA ASP A 433 -5.63 2.89 -15.07
C ASP A 433 -5.13 3.58 -13.80
N TRP A 434 -4.42 2.83 -12.96
CA TRP A 434 -3.86 3.34 -11.71
C TRP A 434 -2.98 4.57 -11.87
N ARG A 435 -2.40 4.83 -13.05
CA ARG A 435 -1.63 6.05 -13.32
C ARG A 435 -2.52 7.29 -13.34
N GLU A 436 -3.74 7.19 -13.85
CA GLU A 436 -4.73 8.28 -13.79
C GLU A 436 -5.12 8.59 -12.33
N GLY A 437 -5.26 7.54 -11.51
CA GLY A 437 -5.45 7.68 -10.07
C GLY A 437 -4.32 8.49 -9.42
N SER A 438 -3.07 8.11 -9.66
CA SER A 438 -1.91 8.84 -9.14
C SER A 438 -1.73 10.26 -9.70
N LYS A 439 -2.19 10.52 -10.94
CA LYS A 439 -2.26 11.89 -11.46
C LYS A 439 -3.27 12.72 -10.68
N ALA A 440 -4.42 12.16 -10.31
CA ALA A 440 -5.42 12.86 -9.51
C ALA A 440 -4.91 13.17 -8.09
N GLU A 441 -4.20 12.23 -7.44
CA GLU A 441 -3.55 12.48 -6.14
C GLU A 441 -2.57 13.66 -6.23
N LYS A 442 -1.67 13.65 -7.22
CA LYS A 442 -0.70 14.73 -7.47
C LYS A 442 -1.38 16.07 -7.78
N ALA A 443 -2.49 16.04 -8.51
CA ALA A 443 -3.28 17.23 -8.79
C ALA A 443 -3.91 17.77 -7.50
N ALA A 444 -4.39 16.92 -6.59
CA ALA A 444 -4.93 17.33 -5.29
C ALA A 444 -3.85 17.94 -4.37
N GLU A 445 -2.60 17.49 -4.49
CA GLU A 445 -1.44 18.07 -3.79
C GLU A 445 -1.00 19.44 -4.37
N SER A 446 -1.52 19.84 -5.52
CA SER A 446 -1.18 21.13 -6.14
C SER A 446 -1.38 22.30 -5.18
N PRO A 447 -0.47 23.30 -5.16
CA PRO A 447 -0.63 24.50 -4.33
C PRO A 447 -2.00 25.17 -4.47
N ALA A 448 -2.61 25.11 -5.66
CA ALA A 448 -3.94 25.66 -5.93
C ALA A 448 -5.08 24.95 -5.18
N ASN A 449 -4.90 23.67 -4.85
CA ASN A 449 -5.86 22.87 -4.08
C ASN A 449 -5.49 22.81 -2.59
N VAL A 450 -4.24 23.10 -2.27
CA VAL A 450 -3.75 23.21 -0.90
C VAL A 450 -4.16 24.55 -0.26
N ALA A 451 -3.92 25.67 -0.93
CA ALA A 451 -4.20 26.99 -0.39
C ALA A 451 -5.70 27.18 -0.13
N ILE A 452 -6.05 27.56 1.09
CA ILE A 452 -7.44 27.82 1.48
C ILE A 452 -7.81 29.23 1.02
N VAL A 453 -8.28 29.31 -0.22
CA VAL A 453 -8.82 30.52 -0.85
C VAL A 453 -10.29 30.32 -1.23
N SER A 454 -10.97 31.41 -1.58
CA SER A 454 -12.32 31.44 -2.15
C SER A 454 -12.42 30.56 -3.39
N GLU A 455 -13.65 30.21 -3.80
CA GLU A 455 -13.85 29.41 -5.02
C GLU A 455 -13.34 30.14 -6.27
N ALA A 456 -13.56 31.45 -6.36
CA ALA A 456 -13.01 32.29 -7.41
C ALA A 456 -11.47 32.31 -7.37
N GLY A 457 -10.87 32.54 -6.19
CA GLY A 457 -9.43 32.47 -6.01
C GLY A 457 -8.85 31.11 -6.39
N ARG A 458 -9.55 30.02 -6.09
CA ARG A 458 -9.14 28.65 -6.45
C ARG A 458 -9.15 28.43 -7.97
N ALA A 459 -10.18 28.93 -8.66
CA ALA A 459 -10.24 28.86 -10.12
C ALA A 459 -9.06 29.61 -10.75
N THR A 460 -8.76 30.82 -10.26
CA THR A 460 -7.59 31.60 -10.69
C THR A 460 -6.27 30.89 -10.36
N ALA A 461 -6.13 30.31 -9.18
CA ALA A 461 -4.92 29.60 -8.77
C ALA A 461 -4.65 28.38 -9.68
N ARG A 462 -5.70 27.67 -10.09
CA ARG A 462 -5.60 26.57 -11.07
C ARG A 462 -5.14 27.06 -12.43
N ALA A 463 -5.68 28.18 -12.92
CA ALA A 463 -5.22 28.79 -14.18
C ALA A 463 -3.73 29.15 -14.11
N VAL A 464 -3.29 29.79 -13.01
CA VAL A 464 -1.87 30.12 -12.77
C VAL A 464 -0.99 28.88 -12.78
N VAL A 465 -1.36 27.83 -12.04
CA VAL A 465 -0.58 26.57 -12.00
C VAL A 465 -0.51 25.91 -13.38
N ALA A 466 -1.57 26.02 -14.17
CA ALA A 466 -1.63 25.48 -15.53
C ALA A 466 -0.92 26.38 -16.57
N GLY A 467 -0.36 27.53 -16.18
CA GLY A 467 0.22 28.51 -17.10
C GLY A 467 -0.81 29.16 -18.03
N GLN A 468 -2.10 29.10 -17.67
CA GLN A 468 -3.19 29.68 -18.43
C GLN A 468 -3.37 31.16 -18.09
N PRO A 469 -3.78 32.01 -19.05
CA PRO A 469 -4.06 33.40 -18.79
C PRO A 469 -5.24 33.55 -17.81
N ALA A 470 -5.08 34.43 -16.82
CA ALA A 470 -6.13 34.86 -15.90
C ALA A 470 -6.23 36.39 -15.93
N LYS A 471 -7.40 36.97 -15.64
CA LYS A 471 -7.53 38.44 -15.70
C LYS A 471 -6.66 39.08 -14.61
N PRO A 472 -6.00 40.22 -14.86
CA PRO A 472 -5.18 40.89 -13.86
C PRO A 472 -5.92 41.18 -12.54
N SER A 473 -7.21 41.51 -12.60
CA SER A 473 -8.05 41.73 -11.41
C SER A 473 -8.30 40.47 -10.60
N GLU A 474 -8.48 39.32 -11.27
CA GLU A 474 -8.65 38.01 -10.62
C GLU A 474 -7.35 37.56 -9.95
N VAL A 475 -6.21 37.78 -10.62
CA VAL A 475 -4.88 37.51 -10.08
C VAL A 475 -4.58 38.38 -8.86
N ALA A 476 -4.91 39.68 -8.91
CA ALA A 476 -4.74 40.60 -7.79
C ALA A 476 -5.63 40.19 -6.59
N ALA A 477 -6.88 39.79 -6.83
CA ALA A 477 -7.77 39.28 -5.78
C ALA A 477 -7.21 38.00 -5.13
N LEU A 478 -6.76 37.04 -5.94
CA LEU A 478 -6.10 35.84 -5.42
C LEU A 478 -4.86 36.19 -4.59
N LYS A 479 -4.01 37.10 -5.06
CA LYS A 479 -2.81 37.51 -4.32
C LYS A 479 -3.15 38.09 -2.94
N ALA A 480 -4.20 38.92 -2.86
CA ALA A 480 -4.70 39.46 -1.59
C ALA A 480 -5.19 38.36 -0.62
N GLU A 481 -5.78 37.28 -1.12
CA GLU A 481 -6.15 36.12 -0.31
C GLU A 481 -4.92 35.30 0.15
N LEU A 482 -3.90 35.18 -0.70
CA LEU A 482 -2.70 34.39 -0.43
C LEU A 482 -1.72 35.06 0.53
N GLU A 483 -1.61 36.39 0.50
CA GLU A 483 -0.69 37.16 1.34
C GLU A 483 -0.80 36.84 2.84
N PRO A 484 -1.98 36.85 3.48
CA PRO A 484 -2.09 36.45 4.89
C PRO A 484 -1.70 34.98 5.10
N LEU A 485 -1.96 34.11 4.11
CA LEU A 485 -1.60 32.69 4.20
C LEU A 485 -0.08 32.45 4.17
N THR A 486 0.71 33.36 3.58
CA THR A 486 2.19 33.27 3.67
C THR A 486 2.74 33.43 5.09
N LYS A 487 1.92 33.96 6.00
CA LYS A 487 2.22 34.07 7.43
C LYS A 487 1.43 33.06 8.26
N SER A 488 0.72 32.14 7.60
CA SER A 488 -0.08 31.11 8.27
C SER A 488 0.81 30.30 9.22
N PRO A 489 0.32 29.96 10.43
CA PRO A 489 0.99 29.01 11.30
C PRO A 489 1.01 27.60 10.70
N HIS A 490 0.17 27.32 9.70
CA HIS A 490 0.16 26.05 8.96
C HIS A 490 1.21 26.07 7.84
N VAL A 491 2.28 25.27 7.98
CA VAL A 491 3.42 25.23 7.05
C VAL A 491 2.99 25.00 5.62
N GLU A 492 2.10 24.05 5.34
CA GLU A 492 1.67 23.75 3.97
C GLU A 492 0.83 24.88 3.36
N GLN A 493 0.00 25.59 4.15
CA GLN A 493 -0.75 26.76 3.64
C GLN A 493 0.23 27.86 3.26
N ARG A 494 1.23 28.10 4.12
CA ARG A 494 2.30 29.05 3.87
C ARG A 494 3.14 28.68 2.66
N GLU A 495 3.55 27.42 2.52
CA GLU A 495 4.34 26.93 1.40
C GLU A 495 3.56 26.97 0.08
N ALA A 496 2.30 26.54 0.09
CA ALA A 496 1.43 26.62 -1.08
C ALA A 496 1.16 28.07 -1.49
N ALA A 497 0.82 28.95 -0.55
CA ALA A 497 0.61 30.36 -0.82
C ALA A 497 1.88 31.04 -1.34
N GLY A 498 3.03 30.80 -0.72
CA GLY A 498 4.31 31.32 -1.17
C GLY A 498 4.74 30.76 -2.53
N LYS A 499 4.39 29.51 -2.86
CA LYS A 499 4.62 28.93 -4.19
C LYS A 499 3.70 29.56 -5.24
N LEU A 500 2.41 29.74 -4.94
CA LEU A 500 1.45 30.41 -5.83
C LEU A 500 1.85 31.87 -6.09
N ILE A 501 2.23 32.64 -5.07
CA ILE A 501 2.70 34.01 -5.24
C ILE A 501 3.94 34.06 -6.14
N ARG A 502 4.92 33.16 -5.94
CA ARG A 502 6.09 33.05 -6.83
C ARG A 502 5.71 32.70 -8.28
N MET A 503 4.67 31.89 -8.48
CA MET A 503 4.17 31.56 -9.82
C MET A 503 3.44 32.76 -10.47
N ILE A 504 2.67 33.52 -9.70
CA ILE A 504 2.01 34.75 -10.14
C ILE A 504 3.04 35.82 -10.54
N ASP A 505 4.10 35.96 -9.74
CA ASP A 505 5.14 36.98 -9.93
C ASP A 505 6.23 36.55 -10.93
N ALA A 506 6.21 35.29 -11.38
CA ALA A 506 7.14 34.83 -12.40
C ALA A 506 6.84 35.55 -13.73
N PRO A 507 7.88 36.00 -14.47
CA PRO A 507 7.68 36.57 -15.79
C PRO A 507 6.98 35.53 -16.68
N ALA A 508 6.04 36.00 -17.51
CA ALA A 508 5.35 35.13 -18.46
C ALA A 508 6.40 34.36 -19.28
N PRO A 509 6.24 33.03 -19.45
CA PRO A 509 7.18 32.27 -20.27
C PRO A 509 7.22 32.90 -21.66
N ALA A 510 8.43 33.14 -22.16
CA ALA A 510 8.60 33.63 -23.53
C ALA A 510 7.82 32.72 -24.48
N PRO A 511 7.16 33.28 -25.52
CA PRO A 511 6.44 32.45 -26.49
C PRO A 511 7.40 31.40 -27.04
N ALA A 512 6.96 30.14 -27.06
CA ALA A 512 7.75 29.06 -27.63
C ALA A 512 8.05 29.39 -29.11
N PRO A 513 9.29 29.16 -29.57
CA PRO A 513 9.70 29.49 -30.93
C PRO A 513 8.92 28.72 -32.00
#